data_AF-A0A183TY49-F1
#
_entry.id   AF-A0A183TY49-F1
#
_cell.length_a   1.000
_cell.length_b   1.000
_cell.length_c   1.000
_cell.angle_alpha   90.00
_cell.angle_beta   90.00
_cell.angle_gamma   90.00
#
_symmetry.space_group_name_H-M   'P 1'
#
loop_
_entity.id
_entity.type
_entity.pdbx_description
1 polymer ?
#
loop_
_entity_poly.entity_id
_entity_poly.type
_entity_poly.pdbx_seq_one_letter_code
_entity_poly.pdbx_strand_id
1 'polypeptide(L)'
;MHLGGLILLSYIVAQFSIFSAVYCTNVPHFLTHNILSGFGIGMYSVSLTPFLLSISGPERLPAAFGYTNLINGVAGFVAMFIGKLADRFGVLLAFGVASKLGALSIVSCIITVGIIMWNDRKQRMHQPVATQEASESV
;
A
#
# COMPACT_ATOMS: atom_id res chain seq x y z
N MET A 1 8.78 -13.35 -2.53
CA MET A 1 8.54 -12.91 -1.12
C MET A 1 9.23 -11.58 -0.78
N HIS A 2 10.43 -11.27 -1.31
CA HIS A 2 11.10 -9.98 -1.03
C HIS A 2 10.35 -8.73 -1.52
N LEU A 3 9.76 -8.77 -2.73
CA LEU A 3 9.13 -7.60 -3.34
C LEU A 3 7.84 -7.15 -2.60
N GLY A 4 7.03 -8.11 -2.16
CA GLY A 4 5.82 -7.82 -1.37
C GLY A 4 6.13 -7.25 0.01
N GLY A 5 7.19 -7.74 0.66
CA GLY A 5 7.69 -7.17 1.90
C GLY A 5 8.19 -5.73 1.73
N LEU A 6 8.85 -5.43 0.61
CA LEU A 6 9.34 -4.08 0.30
C LEU A 6 8.20 -3.10 0.04
N ILE A 7 7.13 -3.51 -0.65
CA ILE A 7 5.91 -2.71 -0.80
C ILE A 7 5.24 -2.46 0.54
N LEU A 8 5.13 -3.48 1.37
CA LEU A 8 4.48 -3.37 2.68
C LEU A 8 5.27 -2.44 3.59
N LEU A 9 6.60 -2.56 3.61
CA LEU A 9 7.48 -1.67 4.35
C LEU A 9 7.40 -0.23 3.82
N SER A 10 7.43 -0.03 2.51
CA SER A 10 7.29 1.29 1.88
C SER A 10 5.93 1.92 2.19
N TYR A 11 4.87 1.11 2.20
CA TYR A 11 3.51 1.54 2.53
C TYR A 11 3.39 1.93 4.01
N ILE A 12 3.97 1.15 4.93
CA ILE A 12 4.04 1.48 6.35
C ILE A 12 4.79 2.80 6.55
N VAL A 13 5.95 2.98 5.92
CA VAL A 13 6.75 4.22 6.03
C VAL A 13 5.99 5.43 5.50
N ALA A 14 5.34 5.32 4.34
CA ALA A 14 4.51 6.39 3.78
C ALA A 14 3.37 6.78 4.73
N GLN A 15 2.69 5.78 5.31
CA GLN A 15 1.53 6.04 6.16
C GLN A 15 1.91 6.54 7.55
N PHE A 16 3.00 6.06 8.15
CA PHE A 16 3.56 6.61 9.38
C PHE A 16 4.03 8.05 9.21
N SER A 17 4.51 8.42 8.01
CA SER A 17 4.79 9.82 7.72
C SER A 17 3.51 10.65 7.80
N ILE A 18 2.40 10.22 7.18
CA ILE A 18 1.10 10.93 7.27
C ILE A 18 0.62 11.09 8.73
N PHE A 19 0.88 10.12 9.61
CA PHE A 19 0.62 10.27 11.04
C PHE A 19 1.45 11.37 11.72
N SER A 20 2.71 11.54 11.31
CA SER A 20 3.57 12.59 11.88
C SER A 20 3.15 14.00 11.47
N ALA A 21 2.34 14.15 10.41
CA ALA A 21 1.76 15.42 9.99
C ALA A 21 0.92 16.10 11.09
N VAL A 22 0.25 15.31 11.93
CA VAL A 22 -0.59 15.82 13.03
C VAL A 22 0.23 16.60 14.07
N TYR A 23 1.52 16.27 14.20
CA TYR A 23 2.45 16.91 15.15
C TYR A 23 3.31 17.99 14.48
N CYS A 24 3.06 18.32 13.21
CA CYS A 24 3.77 19.39 12.50
C CYS A 24 3.20 20.76 12.88
N THR A 25 3.72 21.35 13.95
CA THR A 25 3.39 22.72 14.37
C THR A 25 4.32 23.78 13.79
N ASN A 26 5.47 23.37 13.23
CA ASN A 26 6.52 24.25 12.71
C ASN A 26 6.88 23.93 11.25
N VAL A 27 7.30 24.96 10.50
CA VAL A 27 7.76 24.85 9.09
C VAL A 27 8.85 23.78 8.89
N PRO A 28 9.93 23.68 9.71
CA PRO A 28 10.92 22.63 9.54
C PRO A 28 10.37 21.21 9.74
N HIS A 29 9.42 21.01 10.68
CA HIS A 29 8.75 19.73 10.86
C HIS A 29 7.92 19.35 9.62
N PHE A 30 7.21 20.33 9.05
CA PHE A 30 6.43 20.12 7.82
C PHE A 30 7.31 19.75 6.63
N LEU A 31 8.52 20.34 6.52
CA LEU A 31 9.47 20.00 5.46
C LEU A 31 9.96 18.55 5.59
N THR A 32 10.42 18.15 6.77
CA THR A 32 10.87 16.78 7.03
C THR A 32 9.75 15.77 6.80
N HIS A 33 8.53 16.10 7.22
CA HIS A 33 7.34 15.29 6.96
C HIS A 33 7.08 15.10 5.46
N ASN A 34 7.11 16.19 4.67
CA ASN A 34 6.90 16.10 3.21
C ASN A 34 7.98 15.28 2.51
N ILE A 35 9.24 15.43 2.90
CA ILE A 35 10.34 14.63 2.35
C ILE A 35 10.12 13.14 2.64
N LEU A 36 9.80 12.80 3.89
CA LEU A 36 9.60 11.41 4.30
C LEU A 36 8.35 10.78 3.64
N SER A 37 7.27 11.55 3.55
CA SER A 37 6.02 11.14 2.89
C SER A 37 6.26 10.93 1.39
N GLY A 38 6.89 11.90 0.73
CA GLY A 38 7.23 11.83 -0.69
C GLY A 38 8.16 10.67 -1.02
N PHE A 39 9.16 10.40 -0.16
CA PHE A 39 10.06 9.26 -0.31
C PHE A 39 9.30 7.93 -0.23
N GLY A 40 8.44 7.75 0.79
CA GLY A 40 7.63 6.54 0.95
C GLY A 40 6.68 6.29 -0.22
N ILE A 41 5.97 7.33 -0.67
CA ILE A 41 5.07 7.27 -1.83
C ILE A 41 5.86 6.95 -3.11
N GLY A 42 7.02 7.57 -3.31
CA GLY A 42 7.89 7.31 -4.46
C GLY A 42 8.36 5.85 -4.51
N MET A 43 8.84 5.33 -3.38
CA MET A 43 9.26 3.92 -3.25
C MET A 43 8.10 2.96 -3.51
N TYR A 44 6.91 3.25 -2.99
CA TYR A 44 5.70 2.48 -3.27
C TYR A 44 5.37 2.47 -4.77
N SER A 45 5.36 3.65 -5.41
CA SER A 45 5.00 3.80 -6.83
C SER A 45 5.96 3.04 -7.75
N VAL A 46 7.27 3.10 -7.49
CA VAL A 46 8.28 2.37 -8.29
C VAL A 46 8.16 0.86 -8.10
N SER A 47 7.82 0.41 -6.90
CA SER A 47 7.71 -1.01 -6.56
C SER A 47 6.38 -1.64 -7.02
N LEU A 48 5.34 -0.83 -7.22
CA LEU A 48 4.00 -1.27 -7.59
C LEU A 48 3.98 -2.03 -8.92
N THR A 49 4.64 -1.48 -9.95
CA THR A 49 4.70 -2.09 -11.30
C THR A 49 5.27 -3.51 -11.30
N PRO A 50 6.48 -3.77 -10.77
CA PRO A 50 7.03 -5.12 -10.74
C PRO A 50 6.21 -6.07 -9.84
N PHE A 51 5.52 -5.56 -8.82
CA PHE A 51 4.64 -6.37 -7.98
C PHE A 51 3.37 -6.79 -8.67
N LEU A 52 2.68 -5.86 -9.34
CA LEU A 52 1.51 -6.16 -10.15
C LEU A 52 1.86 -7.11 -11.29
N LEU A 53 3.03 -6.95 -11.92
CA LEU A 53 3.56 -7.92 -12.89
C LEU A 53 3.69 -9.32 -12.28
N SER A 54 4.26 -9.42 -11.08
CA SER A 54 4.48 -10.70 -10.41
C SER A 54 3.19 -11.43 -9.99
N ILE A 55 2.10 -10.71 -9.71
CA ILE A 55 0.83 -11.29 -9.25
C ILE A 55 -0.16 -11.51 -10.41
N SER A 56 -0.29 -10.52 -11.30
CA SER A 56 -1.33 -10.49 -12.33
C SER A 56 -0.90 -11.17 -13.63
N GLY A 57 0.41 -11.27 -13.85
CA GLY A 57 0.98 -11.56 -15.16
C GLY A 57 0.86 -10.38 -16.14
N PRO A 58 1.63 -10.41 -17.24
CA PRO A 58 1.71 -9.30 -18.20
C PRO A 58 0.38 -9.01 -18.91
N GLU A 59 -0.46 -10.02 -19.16
CA GLU A 59 -1.75 -9.85 -19.85
C GLU A 59 -2.78 -9.05 -19.03
N ARG A 60 -2.77 -9.19 -17.69
CA ARG A 60 -3.72 -8.51 -16.81
C ARG A 60 -3.17 -7.22 -16.20
N LEU A 61 -1.94 -6.87 -16.55
CA LEU A 61 -1.27 -5.67 -16.04
C LEU A 61 -2.03 -4.37 -16.34
N PRO A 62 -2.54 -4.14 -17.58
CA PRO A 62 -3.28 -2.92 -17.89
C PRO A 62 -4.56 -2.80 -17.06
N ALA A 63 -5.25 -3.90 -16.84
CA ALA A 63 -6.45 -3.94 -16.00
C ALA A 63 -6.12 -3.66 -14.52
N ALA A 64 -5.05 -4.25 -14.00
CA ALA A 64 -4.59 -4.01 -12.63
C ALA A 64 -4.21 -2.54 -12.37
N PHE A 65 -3.52 -1.91 -13.33
CA PHE A 65 -3.26 -0.46 -13.29
C PHE A 65 -4.54 0.35 -13.40
N GLY A 66 -5.48 -0.05 -14.26
CA GLY A 66 -6.79 0.58 -14.39
C GLY A 66 -7.56 0.62 -13.06
N TYR A 67 -7.64 -0.51 -12.35
CA TYR A 67 -8.25 -0.58 -11.02
C TYR A 67 -7.51 0.28 -9.99
N THR A 68 -6.17 0.25 -10.00
CA THR A 68 -5.37 1.06 -9.08
C THR A 68 -5.61 2.55 -9.31
N ASN A 69 -5.64 2.99 -10.57
CA ASN A 69 -5.91 4.38 -10.93
C ASN A 69 -7.34 4.80 -10.57
N LEU A 70 -8.33 3.91 -10.75
CA LEU A 70 -9.70 4.18 -10.33
C LEU A 70 -9.81 4.40 -8.82
N ILE A 71 -9.18 3.52 -8.02
CA ILE A 71 -9.15 3.66 -6.56
C ILE A 71 -8.44 4.95 -6.15
N ASN A 72 -7.30 5.28 -6.78
CA ASN A 72 -6.59 6.52 -6.53
C ASN A 72 -7.44 7.76 -6.87
N GLY A 73 -8.22 7.71 -7.96
CA GLY A 73 -9.17 8.76 -8.33
C GLY A 73 -10.28 8.95 -7.30
N VAL A 74 -10.87 7.85 -6.80
CA VAL A 74 -11.87 7.89 -5.72
C VAL A 74 -11.26 8.43 -4.43
N ALA A 75 -10.04 8.01 -4.08
CA ALA A 75 -9.34 8.51 -2.90
C ALA A 75 -9.05 10.02 -3.01
N GLY A 76 -8.61 10.50 -4.17
CA GLY A 76 -8.43 11.93 -4.46
C GLY A 76 -9.73 12.71 -4.34
N PHE A 77 -10.84 12.14 -4.82
CA PHE A 77 -12.17 12.73 -4.66
C PHE A 77 -12.59 12.85 -3.19
N VAL A 78 -12.40 11.81 -2.38
CA VAL A 78 -12.65 11.85 -0.93
C VAL A 78 -11.75 12.87 -0.23
N ALA A 79 -10.48 12.98 -0.64
CA ALA A 79 -9.54 13.95 -0.09
C ALA A 79 -9.99 15.41 -0.30
N MET A 80 -10.70 15.73 -1.39
CA MET A 80 -11.27 17.08 -1.59
C MET A 80 -12.27 17.48 -0.49
N PHE A 81 -13.03 16.52 0.04
CA PHE A 81 -13.94 16.77 1.16
C PHE A 81 -13.17 16.98 2.47
N ILE A 82 -12.05 16.28 2.66
CA ILE A 82 -11.15 16.50 3.79
C ILE A 82 -10.49 17.89 3.70
N GLY A 83 -10.14 18.35 2.51
CA GLY A 83 -9.66 19.72 2.27
C GLY A 83 -10.70 20.77 2.68
N LYS A 84 -11.97 20.60 2.26
CA LYS A 84 -13.07 21.47 2.72
C LYS A 84 -13.30 21.44 4.23
N LEU A 85 -13.01 20.31 4.88
CA LEU A 85 -13.05 20.19 6.34
C LEU A 85 -11.92 20.99 7.00
N ALA A 86 -10.72 21.00 6.38
CA ALA A 86 -9.59 21.80 6.83
C ALA A 86 -9.90 23.30 6.81
N ASP A 87 -10.57 23.78 5.76
CA ASP A 87 -10.95 25.18 5.61
C ASP A 87 -11.97 25.62 6.67
N ARG A 88 -12.87 24.73 7.10
CA ARG A 88 -13.93 25.05 8.08
C ARG A 88 -13.54 24.84 9.54
N PHE A 89 -12.75 23.81 9.84
CA PHE A 89 -12.47 23.37 11.21
C PHE A 89 -10.98 23.42 11.58
N GLY A 90 -10.13 23.85 10.66
CA GLY A 90 -8.69 23.94 10.85
C GLY A 90 -7.94 22.71 10.35
N VAL A 91 -6.70 22.97 9.93
CA VAL A 91 -5.81 22.01 9.26
C VAL A 91 -5.47 20.80 10.15
N LEU A 92 -5.34 21.01 11.47
CA LEU A 92 -5.07 19.92 12.43
C LEU A 92 -6.19 18.88 12.46
N LEU A 93 -7.44 19.31 12.36
CA LEU A 93 -8.60 18.40 12.42
C LEU A 93 -8.71 17.58 11.12
N ALA A 94 -8.42 18.21 9.98
CA ALA A 94 -8.33 17.52 8.70
C ALA A 94 -7.19 16.49 8.66
N PHE A 95 -6.01 16.84 9.19
CA PHE A 95 -4.91 15.88 9.34
C PHE A 95 -5.27 14.76 10.31
N GLY A 96 -5.99 15.04 11.40
CA GLY A 96 -6.48 14.02 12.33
C GLY A 96 -7.43 13.01 11.65
N VAL A 97 -8.35 13.49 10.79
CA VAL A 97 -9.24 12.61 10.02
C VAL A 97 -8.46 11.81 8.97
N ALA A 98 -7.57 12.44 8.22
CA ALA A 98 -6.72 11.76 7.24
C ALA A 98 -5.84 10.68 7.89
N SER A 99 -5.29 10.99 9.06
CA SER A 99 -4.50 10.06 9.87
C SER A 99 -5.32 8.83 10.30
N LYS A 100 -6.56 9.00 10.78
CA LYS A 100 -7.43 7.86 11.14
C LYS A 100 -7.77 6.97 9.94
N LEU A 101 -8.07 7.56 8.79
CA LEU A 101 -8.28 6.82 7.54
C LEU A 101 -6.99 6.08 7.11
N GLY A 102 -5.84 6.70 7.29
CA GLY A 102 -4.53 6.08 7.11
C GLY A 102 -4.34 4.83 7.99
N ALA A 103 -4.67 4.90 9.29
CA ALA A 103 -4.62 3.75 10.22
C ALA A 103 -5.47 2.58 9.72
N LEU A 104 -6.72 2.85 9.35
CA LEU A 104 -7.64 1.83 8.85
C LEU A 104 -7.07 1.15 7.59
N SER A 105 -6.42 1.92 6.72
CA SER A 105 -5.75 1.39 5.53
C SER A 105 -4.58 0.47 5.88
N ILE A 106 -3.77 0.81 6.88
CA ILE A 106 -2.68 -0.06 7.36
C ILE A 106 -3.25 -1.38 7.89
N VAL A 107 -4.28 -1.32 8.74
CA VAL A 107 -4.91 -2.52 9.30
C VAL A 107 -5.47 -3.41 8.19
N SER A 108 -6.19 -2.83 7.23
CA SER A 108 -6.72 -3.55 6.07
C SER A 108 -5.61 -4.19 5.22
N CYS A 109 -4.49 -3.48 5.02
CA CYS A 109 -3.33 -3.98 4.30
C CYS A 109 -2.70 -5.18 5.02
N ILE A 110 -2.50 -5.09 6.34
CA ILE A 110 -1.97 -6.19 7.18
C ILE A 110 -2.89 -7.42 7.08
N ILE A 111 -4.22 -7.23 7.18
CA ILE A 111 -5.19 -8.33 7.07
C ILE A 111 -5.10 -8.98 5.69
N THR A 112 -5.08 -8.18 4.62
CA THR A 112 -5.03 -8.68 3.24
C THR A 112 -3.76 -9.48 2.98
N VAL A 113 -2.61 -8.97 3.43
CA VAL A 113 -1.32 -9.68 3.28
C VAL A 113 -1.32 -10.95 4.11
N GLY A 114 -1.86 -10.91 5.34
CA GLY A 114 -2.05 -12.09 6.18
C GLY A 114 -2.87 -13.17 5.48
N ILE A 115 -3.98 -12.80 4.84
CA ILE A 115 -4.83 -13.72 4.07
C ILE A 115 -4.08 -14.29 2.86
N ILE A 116 -3.36 -13.46 2.10
CA ILE A 116 -2.57 -13.91 0.95
C ILE A 116 -1.50 -14.91 1.40
N MET A 117 -0.75 -14.61 2.47
CA MET A 117 0.27 -15.50 3.01
C MET A 117 -0.34 -16.80 3.56
N TRP A 118 -1.52 -16.73 4.18
CA TRP A 118 -2.23 -17.90 4.66
C TRP A 118 -2.68 -18.80 3.51
N ASN A 119 -3.25 -18.23 2.45
CA ASN A 119 -3.68 -18.95 1.26
C ASN A 119 -2.49 -19.56 0.52
N ASP A 120 -1.37 -18.85 0.41
CA ASP A 120 -0.15 -19.34 -0.20
C ASP A 120 0.46 -20.51 0.60
N ARG A 121 0.43 -20.46 1.94
CA ARG A 121 0.78 -21.61 2.80
C ARG A 121 -0.17 -22.78 2.62
N LYS A 122 -1.47 -22.52 2.50
CA LYS A 122 -2.49 -23.56 2.32
C LYS A 122 -2.35 -24.24 0.95
N GLN A 123 -2.04 -23.50 -0.11
CA GLN A 123 -1.80 -24.07 -1.45
C GLN A 123 -0.52 -24.89 -1.51
N ARG A 124 0.57 -24.47 -0.84
CA ARG A 124 1.77 -25.31 -0.73
C ARG A 124 1.56 -26.59 0.06
N MET A 125 0.64 -26.61 1.01
CA MET A 125 0.22 -27.84 1.69
C MET A 125 -0.76 -28.70 0.85
N HIS A 126 -1.34 -28.16 -0.22
CA HIS A 126 -2.24 -28.88 -1.14
C HIS A 126 -1.59 -29.21 -2.49
N GLN A 127 -0.32 -28.86 -2.72
CA GLN A 127 0.50 -29.53 -3.73
C GLN A 127 1.09 -30.79 -3.09
N PRO A 128 0.51 -31.99 -3.31
CA PRO A 128 1.22 -33.20 -2.99
C PRO A 128 2.46 -33.26 -3.90
N VAL A 129 3.54 -33.76 -3.32
CA VAL A 129 4.74 -34.23 -4.00
C VAL A 129 4.31 -35.19 -5.11
N ALA A 130 4.14 -34.71 -6.34
CA ALA A 130 3.68 -35.54 -7.47
C ALA A 130 4.31 -35.13 -8.80
N THR A 131 5.55 -34.62 -8.79
CA THR A 131 6.28 -34.36 -10.04
C THR A 131 7.80 -34.45 -9.90
N GLN A 132 8.31 -35.37 -9.08
CA GLN A 132 9.75 -35.69 -9.08
C GLN A 132 10.10 -37.16 -9.33
N GLU A 133 9.16 -38.11 -9.33
CA GLU A 133 9.49 -39.53 -9.59
C GLU A 133 9.34 -39.98 -11.05
N ALA A 134 8.83 -39.14 -11.96
CA ALA A 134 8.55 -39.55 -13.34
C ALA A 134 9.64 -39.18 -14.38
N SER A 135 10.78 -38.60 -13.96
CA SER A 135 11.85 -38.21 -14.90
C SER A 135 13.15 -39.01 -14.74
N GLU A 136 13.16 -40.05 -13.90
CA GLU A 136 14.33 -40.91 -13.68
C GLU A 136 14.17 -42.31 -14.30
N SER A 137 13.20 -42.52 -15.20
CA SER A 137 13.05 -43.79 -15.92
C SER A 137 12.45 -43.67 -17.31
N VAL A 138 13.12 -42.95 -18.24
CA VAL A 138 13.24 -43.35 -19.66
C VAL A 138 14.58 -42.85 -20.20
#